data_AF-A0A3D2HAC0-F1
#
_entry.id   AF-A0A3D2HAC0-F1
#
_cell.length_a   1.000
_cell.length_b   1.000
_cell.length_c   1.000
_cell.angle_alpha   90.00
_cell.angle_beta   90.00
_cell.angle_gamma   90.00
#
_symmetry.space_group_name_H-M   'P 1'
#
loop_
_entity.id
_entity.type
_entity.pdbx_description
1 polymer ?
#
loop_
_entity_poly.entity_id
_entity_poly.type
_entity_poly.pdbx_seq_one_letter_code
_entity_poly.pdbx_strand_id
1 'polypeptide(L)'
;MLLRHAIVWLLIAVATTGCDQITGAAEQKSSDAEAIGYACRVSLKKPEDCMKENEAQSTASVLTGWKAADKDIQEKTLDPSMGSDPSMAIQAASAPDETKDEKSAKKGEEATAGKAEPAEPEKKPKKSH
;
A
#
# COMPACT_ATOMS: atom_id res chain seq x y z
N MET A 1 36.80 -40.90 3.42
CA MET A 1 37.15 -39.62 4.10
C MET A 1 36.46 -38.43 3.46
N LEU A 2 36.47 -38.31 2.12
CA LEU A 2 35.77 -37.25 1.37
C LEU A 2 34.29 -37.07 1.74
N LEU A 3 33.52 -38.15 1.90
CA LEU A 3 32.10 -38.07 2.27
C LEU A 3 31.88 -37.52 3.69
N ARG A 4 32.76 -37.85 4.65
CA ARG A 4 32.72 -37.31 6.01
C ARG A 4 33.10 -35.82 6.01
N HIS A 5 34.06 -35.42 5.18
CA HIS A 5 34.41 -34.00 5.02
C HIS A 5 33.29 -33.22 4.33
N ALA A 6 32.64 -33.78 3.31
CA ALA A 6 31.49 -33.17 2.67
C ALA A 6 30.32 -32.95 3.64
N ILE A 7 30.04 -33.94 4.51
CA ILE A 7 29.01 -33.81 5.55
C ILE A 7 29.39 -32.74 6.58
N VAL A 8 30.66 -32.69 7.02
CA VAL A 8 31.13 -31.65 7.95
C VAL A 8 31.04 -30.25 7.33
N TRP A 9 31.43 -30.09 6.07
CA TRP A 9 31.29 -28.82 5.35
C TRP A 9 29.83 -28.40 5.17
N LEU A 10 28.93 -29.36 4.88
CA LEU A 10 27.49 -29.09 4.78
C LEU A 10 26.91 -28.62 6.13
N LEU A 11 27.29 -29.26 7.24
CA LEU A 11 26.84 -28.86 8.58
C LEU A 11 27.36 -27.47 8.97
N ILE A 12 28.61 -27.14 8.63
CA ILE A 12 29.17 -25.80 8.86
C ILE A 12 28.41 -24.75 8.04
N ALA A 13 28.11 -25.04 6.77
CA ALA A 13 27.36 -24.13 5.91
C ALA A 13 25.95 -23.85 6.47
N VAL A 14 25.23 -24.88 6.92
CA VAL A 14 23.90 -24.73 7.55
C VAL A 14 23.98 -23.97 8.88
N ALA A 15 25.01 -24.22 9.68
CA ALA A 15 25.20 -23.50 10.95
C ALA A 15 25.43 -22.00 10.74
N THR A 16 26.13 -21.60 9.67
CA THR A 16 26.39 -20.17 9.40
C THR A 16 25.16 -19.41 8.93
N THR A 17 24.25 -20.01 8.16
CA THR A 17 23.00 -19.35 7.72
C THR A 17 21.94 -19.33 8.83
N GLY A 18 22.00 -20.25 9.79
CA GLY A 18 21.12 -20.28 10.96
C GLY A 18 21.42 -19.21 12.02
N CYS A 19 22.62 -18.60 12.02
CA CYS A 19 22.98 -17.59 13.02
C CYS A 19 22.14 -16.30 12.92
N ASP A 20 21.78 -15.85 11.71
CA ASP A 20 20.98 -14.62 11.53
C ASP A 20 19.54 -14.82 12.06
N GLN A 21 19.02 -16.04 11.95
CA GLN A 21 17.73 -16.43 12.53
C GLN A 21 17.79 -16.56 14.07
N ILE A 22 18.92 -17.00 14.62
CA ILE A 22 19.12 -17.13 16.07
C ILE A 22 19.28 -15.76 16.75
N THR A 23 19.88 -14.78 16.08
CA THR A 23 20.04 -13.42 16.62
C THR A 23 18.78 -12.57 16.47
N GLY A 24 17.77 -13.05 15.74
CA GLY A 24 16.51 -12.34 15.51
C GLY A 24 16.64 -11.09 14.63
N ALA A 25 17.80 -10.86 14.01
CA ALA A 25 18.06 -9.63 13.26
C ALA A 25 17.18 -9.49 12.00
N ALA A 26 16.84 -10.61 11.36
CA ALA A 26 15.89 -10.62 10.24
C ALA A 26 14.45 -10.34 10.69
N GLU A 27 14.01 -10.97 11.78
CA GLU A 27 12.67 -10.76 12.37
C GLU A 27 12.49 -9.32 12.85
N GLN A 28 13.53 -8.75 13.46
CA GLN A 28 13.54 -7.36 13.92
C GLN A 28 13.36 -6.40 12.74
N LYS A 29 14.08 -6.59 11.63
CA LYS A 29 13.92 -5.75 10.44
C LYS A 29 12.50 -5.81 9.86
N SER A 30 11.85 -6.99 9.87
CA SER A 30 10.46 -7.09 9.43
C SER A 30 9.52 -6.39 10.41
N SER A 31 9.72 -6.56 11.71
CA SER A 31 8.93 -5.88 12.75
C SER A 31 9.08 -4.37 12.69
N ASP A 32 10.28 -3.86 12.44
CA ASP A 32 10.54 -2.43 12.28
C ASP A 32 9.84 -1.89 11.03
N ALA A 33 9.90 -2.62 9.92
CA ALA A 33 9.19 -2.25 8.69
C ALA A 33 7.66 -2.26 8.88
N GLU A 34 7.10 -3.24 9.60
CA GLU A 34 5.70 -3.26 9.98
C GLU A 34 5.33 -2.07 10.89
N ALA A 35 6.15 -1.76 11.89
CA ALA A 35 5.93 -0.61 12.76
C ALA A 35 5.93 0.72 11.99
N ILE A 36 6.84 0.87 11.02
CA ILE A 36 6.87 2.03 10.11
C ILE A 36 5.57 2.13 9.31
N GLY A 37 5.11 1.02 8.73
CA GLY A 37 3.84 0.96 7.99
C GLY A 37 2.63 1.33 8.85
N TYR A 38 2.59 0.83 10.08
CA TYR A 38 1.56 1.16 11.07
C TYR A 38 1.54 2.66 11.35
N ALA A 39 2.72 3.24 11.65
CA ALA A 39 2.87 4.67 11.91
C ALA A 39 2.45 5.54 10.71
N CYS A 40 2.75 5.12 9.48
CA CYS A 40 2.31 5.82 8.28
C CYS A 40 0.77 5.91 8.18
N ARG A 41 0.06 4.83 8.51
CA ARG A 41 -1.41 4.85 8.49
C ARG A 41 -2.00 5.77 9.54
N VAL A 42 -1.43 5.74 10.75
CA VAL A 42 -1.78 6.66 11.84
C VAL A 42 -1.56 8.11 11.42
N SER A 43 -0.45 8.37 10.72
CA SER A 43 -0.08 9.68 10.16
C SER A 43 -0.88 10.07 8.91
N LEU A 44 -1.98 9.36 8.61
CA LEU A 44 -2.87 9.62 7.48
C LEU A 44 -2.19 9.58 6.10
N LYS A 45 -1.06 8.87 5.97
CA LYS A 45 -0.38 8.69 4.68
C LYS A 45 -0.92 7.49 3.90
N LYS A 46 -0.91 7.62 2.58
CA LYS A 46 -1.16 6.50 1.67
C LYS A 46 0.01 5.51 1.74
N PRO A 47 -0.24 4.21 1.57
CA PRO A 47 0.81 3.19 1.69
C PRO A 47 1.88 3.35 0.59
N GLU A 48 1.51 3.83 -0.59
CA GLU A 48 2.46 4.07 -1.70
C GLU A 48 3.47 5.16 -1.36
N ASP A 49 3.00 6.27 -0.79
CA ASP A 49 3.86 7.37 -0.34
C ASP A 49 4.79 6.89 0.78
N CYS A 50 4.27 6.11 1.73
CA CYS A 50 5.07 5.53 2.81
C CYS A 50 6.19 4.62 2.30
N MET A 51 5.91 3.75 1.32
CA MET A 51 6.93 2.86 0.74
C MET A 51 8.01 3.64 -0.02
N LYS A 52 7.64 4.73 -0.70
CA LYS A 52 8.58 5.60 -1.41
C LYS A 52 9.50 6.37 -0.46
N GLU A 53 9.02 6.73 0.72
CA GLU A 53 9.85 7.36 1.75
C GLU A 53 10.74 6.35 2.51
N ASN A 54 10.41 5.06 2.43
CA ASN A 54 11.05 3.98 3.19
C ASN A 54 11.57 2.86 2.27
N GLU A 55 12.26 3.20 1.18
CA GLU A 55 12.72 2.24 0.16
C GLU A 55 13.72 1.20 0.70
N ALA A 56 14.38 1.50 1.83
CA ALA A 56 15.27 0.56 2.51
C ALA A 56 14.53 -0.56 3.27
N GLN A 57 13.21 -0.43 3.45
CA GLN A 57 12.37 -1.38 4.17
C GLN A 57 11.67 -2.36 3.22
N SER A 58 11.30 -3.51 3.75
CA SER A 58 10.45 -4.47 3.03
C SER A 58 9.08 -3.85 2.74
N THR A 59 8.76 -3.65 1.46
CA THR A 59 7.45 -3.12 1.02
C THR A 59 6.29 -3.99 1.50
N ALA A 60 6.49 -5.32 1.54
CA ALA A 60 5.50 -6.26 2.06
C ALA A 60 5.26 -6.08 3.57
N SER A 61 6.32 -5.88 4.35
CA SER A 61 6.24 -5.67 5.80
C SER A 61 5.60 -4.31 6.12
N VAL A 62 6.00 -3.24 5.41
CA VAL A 62 5.37 -1.92 5.51
C VAL A 62 3.87 -1.99 5.19
N LEU A 63 3.49 -2.67 4.10
CA LEU A 63 2.07 -2.80 3.74
C LEU A 63 1.27 -3.63 4.76
N THR A 64 1.91 -4.62 5.39
CA THR A 64 1.30 -5.44 6.44
C THR A 64 0.98 -4.60 7.66
N GLY A 65 1.95 -3.82 8.15
CA GLY A 65 1.75 -2.89 9.27
C GLY A 65 0.71 -1.81 8.96
N TRP A 66 0.71 -1.26 7.75
CA TRP A 66 -0.28 -0.26 7.33
C TRP A 66 -1.71 -0.83 7.39
N LYS A 67 -1.91 -2.07 6.91
CA LYS A 67 -3.21 -2.76 6.96
C LYS A 67 -3.64 -3.09 8.39
N ALA A 68 -2.70 -3.42 9.26
CA ALA A 68 -2.99 -3.66 10.68
C ALA A 68 -3.55 -2.39 11.33
N ALA A 69 -2.89 -1.24 11.13
CA ALA A 69 -3.40 0.04 11.60
C ALA A 69 -4.75 0.41 10.97
N ASP A 70 -4.96 0.13 9.67
CA ASP A 70 -6.24 0.42 9.02
C ASP A 70 -7.38 -0.44 9.60
N LYS A 71 -7.11 -1.71 9.87
CA LYS A 71 -8.04 -2.61 10.57
C LYS A 71 -8.37 -2.08 11.97
N ASP A 72 -7.37 -1.64 12.73
CA ASP A 72 -7.59 -1.07 14.07
C ASP A 72 -8.47 0.18 14.03
N ILE A 73 -8.31 1.02 13.00
CA ILE A 73 -9.20 2.17 12.76
C ILE A 73 -10.62 1.70 12.41
N GLN A 74 -10.77 0.70 11.54
CA GLN A 74 -12.09 0.14 11.18
C GLN A 74 -12.80 -0.48 12.39
N GLU A 75 -12.05 -1.14 13.26
CA GLU A 75 -12.50 -1.76 14.51
C GLU A 75 -12.72 -0.74 15.64
N LYS A 76 -12.41 0.55 15.40
CA LYS A 76 -12.51 1.66 16.37
C LYS A 76 -11.63 1.47 17.61
N THR A 77 -10.58 0.67 17.51
CA THR A 77 -9.56 0.55 18.56
C THR A 77 -8.52 1.67 18.47
N LEU A 78 -8.44 2.32 17.30
CA LEU A 78 -7.56 3.44 17.01
C LEU A 78 -8.37 4.62 16.44
N ASP A 79 -8.16 5.83 16.99
CA ASP A 79 -8.77 7.05 16.47
C ASP A 79 -8.10 7.45 15.13
N PRO A 80 -8.86 7.55 14.02
CA PRO A 80 -8.32 7.97 12.73
C PRO A 80 -7.72 9.38 12.73
N SER A 81 -8.08 10.24 13.68
CA SER A 81 -7.59 11.62 13.75
C SER A 81 -6.25 11.76 14.46
N MET A 82 -5.68 10.69 15.03
CA MET A 82 -4.44 10.76 15.83
C MET A 82 -3.23 11.35 15.08
N GLY A 83 -3.17 11.21 13.76
CA GLY A 83 -2.11 11.81 12.94
C GLY A 83 -2.37 13.24 12.49
N SER A 84 -3.51 13.83 12.81
CA SER A 84 -3.83 15.20 12.41
C SER A 84 -3.14 16.18 13.35
N ASP A 85 -2.18 16.95 12.83
CA ASP A 85 -1.66 18.10 13.57
C ASP A 85 -2.78 19.16 13.69
N PRO A 86 -3.17 19.59 14.89
CA PRO A 86 -4.22 20.59 15.07
C PRO A 86 -3.90 21.91 14.36
N SER A 87 -2.63 22.20 14.07
CA SER A 87 -2.21 23.37 13.27
C SER A 87 -2.56 23.24 11.78
N MET A 88 -2.72 22.02 11.25
CA MET A 88 -3.12 21.81 9.85
C MET A 88 -4.63 21.97 9.65
N ALA A 89 -5.44 21.68 10.68
CA ALA A 89 -6.89 21.85 10.64
C ALA A 89 -7.31 23.32 10.43
N ILE A 90 -6.52 24.29 10.92
CA ILE A 90 -6.79 25.73 10.77
C ILE A 90 -6.56 26.21 9.32
N GLN A 91 -5.68 25.55 8.56
CA GLN A 91 -5.45 25.90 7.16
C GLN A 91 -6.56 25.42 6.23
N ALA A 92 -7.17 24.27 6.51
CA ALA A 92 -8.32 23.75 5.74
C ALA A 92 -9.60 24.57 5.93
N ALA A 93 -9.79 25.20 7.10
CA ALA A 93 -10.93 26.04 7.40
C ALA A 93 -10.83 27.48 6.84
N SER A 94 -9.70 27.84 6.20
CA SER A 94 -9.45 29.19 5.66
C SER A 94 -9.62 29.27 4.14
N ALA A 95 -10.04 28.19 3.47
CA ALA A 95 -10.40 28.23 2.06
C ALA A 95 -11.84 28.76 1.88
N PRO A 96 -12.07 29.84 1.10
CA PRO A 96 -13.43 30.31 0.84
C PRO A 96 -14.24 29.29 0.04
N ASP A 97 -15.43 28.99 0.57
CA ASP A 97 -16.52 28.29 -0.12
C ASP A 97 -17.09 29.23 -1.19
N GLU A 98 -16.75 29.01 -2.47
CA GLU A 98 -17.49 29.59 -3.60
C GLU A 98 -18.47 28.55 -4.13
N THR A 99 -19.57 28.36 -3.39
CA THR A 99 -20.81 27.83 -3.95
C THR A 99 -21.73 29.01 -4.29
N LYS A 100 -21.89 29.33 -5.58
CA LYS A 100 -23.02 30.13 -6.06
C LYS A 100 -23.66 29.46 -7.27
N ASP A 101 -24.77 28.80 -6.98
CA ASP A 101 -25.73 28.22 -7.90
C ASP A 101 -26.49 29.25 -8.78
N GLU A 102 -27.01 28.69 -9.88
CA GLU A 102 -28.16 29.07 -10.71
C GLU A 102 -28.08 30.11 -11.88
N LYS A 103 -28.04 29.55 -13.11
CA LYS A 103 -29.16 29.43 -14.10
C LYS A 103 -29.55 30.58 -15.04
N SER A 104 -29.40 30.31 -16.35
CA SER A 104 -30.21 30.68 -17.55
C SER A 104 -29.28 30.91 -18.75
N ALA A 105 -29.53 30.56 -20.01
CA ALA A 105 -30.73 30.15 -20.74
C ALA A 105 -30.34 29.32 -21.99
N LYS A 106 -31.39 28.88 -22.68
CA LYS A 106 -31.55 27.77 -23.61
C LYS A 106 -31.28 28.12 -25.09
N LYS A 107 -30.90 27.09 -25.86
CA LYS A 107 -31.38 26.70 -27.21
C LYS A 107 -30.48 26.98 -28.43
N GLY A 108 -30.12 25.88 -29.11
CA GLY A 108 -29.61 25.81 -30.49
C GLY A 108 -29.22 24.38 -30.89
N GLU A 109 -30.22 23.55 -31.24
CA GLU A 109 -30.18 22.35 -32.12
C GLU A 109 -29.40 22.64 -33.44
N GLU A 110 -28.75 21.77 -34.22
CA GLU A 110 -28.67 20.32 -34.47
C GLU A 110 -27.18 20.00 -34.86
N ALA A 111 -26.65 18.81 -35.11
CA ALA A 111 -27.18 17.51 -35.53
C ALA A 111 -26.10 16.43 -35.31
N THR A 112 -26.56 15.20 -35.01
CA THR A 112 -26.08 13.91 -35.56
C THR A 112 -24.61 13.49 -35.31
N ALA A 113 -24.23 12.25 -35.03
CA ALA A 113 -24.88 10.98 -34.80
C ALA A 113 -23.79 10.04 -34.27
N GLY A 114 -24.14 9.09 -33.41
CA GLY A 114 -23.20 8.04 -32.98
C GLY A 114 -23.70 7.34 -31.74
N LYS A 115 -24.78 6.58 -31.90
CA LYS A 115 -25.44 5.82 -30.84
C LYS A 115 -24.86 4.40 -30.80
N ALA A 116 -24.67 3.93 -29.58
CA ALA A 116 -24.82 2.53 -29.13
C ALA A 116 -23.71 1.53 -29.45
N GLU A 117 -22.87 1.31 -28.44
CA GLU A 117 -22.67 0.00 -27.78
C GLU A 117 -24.05 -0.70 -27.56
N PRO A 118 -24.23 -2.05 -27.66
CA PRO A 118 -23.54 -2.96 -26.75
C PRO A 118 -23.31 -4.43 -27.14
N ALA A 119 -22.55 -5.06 -26.23
CA ALA A 119 -22.58 -6.47 -25.81
C ALA A 119 -21.67 -7.48 -26.54
N GLU A 120 -20.67 -7.95 -25.76
CA GLU A 120 -20.11 -9.32 -25.71
C GLU A 120 -21.18 -10.43 -25.84
N PRO A 121 -20.86 -11.71 -26.22
CA PRO A 121 -19.74 -12.50 -25.66
C PRO A 121 -19.04 -13.55 -26.59
N GLU A 122 -17.90 -14.05 -26.07
CA GLU A 122 -17.28 -15.40 -26.21
C GLU A 122 -17.05 -16.08 -27.59
N LYS A 123 -15.77 -16.37 -27.91
CA LYS A 123 -15.16 -17.75 -28.00
C LYS A 123 -13.73 -17.76 -28.61
N LYS A 124 -12.78 -18.31 -27.87
CA LYS A 124 -11.42 -18.82 -28.25
C LYS A 124 -11.46 -19.83 -29.44
N PRO A 125 -10.33 -20.40 -29.94
CA PRO A 125 -8.94 -19.92 -30.20
C PRO A 125 -8.41 -20.38 -31.62
N LYS A 126 -7.20 -19.98 -32.06
CA LYS A 126 -6.24 -20.68 -32.98
C LYS A 126 -5.16 -19.67 -33.47
N LYS A 127 -3.88 -19.75 -33.09
CA LYS A 127 -2.75 -20.61 -33.54
C LYS A 127 -2.28 -20.36 -34.99
N SER A 128 -0.99 -20.00 -35.09
CA SER A 128 -0.02 -20.11 -36.21
C SER A 128 -0.27 -19.34 -37.50
N HIS A 129 0.68 -18.48 -37.88
CA HIS A 129 1.80 -18.85 -38.75
C HIS A 129 2.98 -17.88 -38.58
#